data_AF-A0A442F397-F1
#
_entry.id   AF-A0A442F397-F1
#
_cell.length_a   1.000
_cell.length_b   1.000
_cell.length_c   1.000
_cell.angle_alpha   90.00
_cell.angle_beta   90.00
_cell.angle_gamma   90.00
#
_symmetry.space_group_name_H-M   'P 1'
#
loop_
_entity.id
_entity.type
_entity.pdbx_description
1 polymer ?
#
loop_
_entity_poly.entity_id
_entity_poly.type
_entity_poly.pdbx_seq_one_letter_code
_entity_poly.pdbx_strand_id
1 'polypeptide(L)'
;MTRTPNFVSWRAAILHRAEDNIERVKRQLERLGVTVLVQWKPLDLAETPADIVLVDADQGWDDLLPWDGDEAPVPVVALLGSEAPGRIAWALGKGAGALIAKPVTASSIYPALVLATHAHHERTAVKARIAGLEERLRLRPIVYDAMRSIMAAQGGDEAGAYRTLCRFAMQRRLTVEHVAASIVAGHEPVPRAI
;
A
#
# COMPACT_ATOMS: atom_id res chain seq x y z
N MET A 1 7.44 21.23 3.66
CA MET A 1 6.99 21.35 2.26
C MET A 1 6.92 19.95 1.69
N THR A 2 5.79 19.56 1.10
CA THR A 2 5.65 18.24 0.45
C THR A 2 6.55 18.21 -0.78
N ARG A 3 7.52 17.29 -0.80
CA ARG A 3 8.43 17.13 -1.95
C ARG A 3 7.64 16.50 -3.10
N THR A 4 7.58 17.17 -4.25
CA THR A 4 6.97 16.57 -5.44
C THR A 4 7.83 15.40 -5.92
N PRO A 5 7.21 14.24 -6.24
CA PRO A 5 7.93 13.08 -6.73
C PRO A 5 8.62 13.38 -8.07
N ASN A 6 9.75 12.73 -8.30
CA ASN A 6 10.41 12.69 -9.60
C ASN A 6 10.05 11.36 -10.27
N PHE A 7 9.59 11.41 -11.51
CA PHE A 7 9.12 10.24 -12.27
C PHE A 7 10.16 9.67 -13.23
N VAL A 8 11.40 10.19 -13.22
CA VAL A 8 12.49 9.64 -14.04
C VAL A 8 12.69 8.15 -13.70
N SER A 9 12.81 7.33 -14.74
CA SER A 9 12.94 5.86 -14.68
C SER A 9 11.71 5.10 -14.18
N TRP A 10 10.56 5.77 -14.00
CA TRP A 10 9.30 5.08 -13.74
C TRP A 10 8.78 4.41 -15.01
N ARG A 11 7.96 3.39 -14.83
CA ARG A 11 7.22 2.69 -15.88
C ARG A 11 5.74 3.02 -15.75
N ALA A 12 5.12 3.52 -16.82
CA ALA A 12 3.70 3.75 -16.89
C ALA A 12 3.04 2.73 -17.83
N ALA A 13 2.00 2.05 -17.35
CA ALA A 13 1.09 1.30 -18.20
C ALA A 13 -0.12 2.17 -18.54
N ILE A 14 -0.33 2.45 -19.82
CA ILE A 14 -1.54 3.10 -20.32
C ILE A 14 -2.48 2.03 -20.85
N LEU A 15 -3.60 1.85 -20.17
CA LEU A 15 -4.70 1.00 -20.59
C LEU A 15 -5.68 1.85 -21.39
N HIS A 16 -5.51 1.88 -22.72
CA HIS A 16 -6.40 2.59 -23.63
C HIS A 16 -6.38 1.95 -25.02
N ARG A 17 -7.49 2.02 -25.77
CA ARG A 17 -7.49 1.68 -27.21
C ARG A 17 -6.62 2.70 -27.95
N ALA A 18 -5.71 2.28 -28.82
CA ALA A 18 -4.79 3.22 -29.48
C ALA A 18 -5.57 4.30 -30.28
N GLU A 19 -5.60 5.52 -29.76
CA GLU A 19 -6.22 6.72 -30.35
C GLU A 19 -5.19 7.85 -30.36
N ASP A 20 -5.31 8.81 -31.29
CA ASP A 20 -4.36 9.93 -31.49
C ASP A 20 -4.09 10.76 -30.23
N ASN A 21 -5.04 10.80 -29.29
CA ASN A 21 -4.89 11.51 -28.01
C ASN A 21 -3.88 10.82 -27.08
N ILE A 22 -3.70 9.50 -27.15
CA ILE A 22 -2.78 8.77 -26.27
C ILE A 22 -1.33 8.99 -26.66
N GLU A 23 -1.04 9.20 -27.94
CA GLU A 23 0.30 9.56 -28.40
C GLU A 23 0.79 10.89 -27.79
N ARG A 24 -0.12 11.83 -27.51
CA ARG A 24 0.24 13.07 -26.78
C ARG A 24 0.59 12.78 -25.33
N VAL A 25 -0.16 11.91 -24.67
CA VAL A 25 0.09 11.49 -23.28
C VAL A 25 1.42 10.77 -23.17
N LYS A 26 1.64 9.79 -24.05
CA LYS A 26 2.89 9.03 -24.15
C LYS A 26 4.10 9.95 -24.30
N ARG A 27 4.09 10.86 -25.29
CA ARG A 27 5.19 11.82 -25.47
C ARG A 27 5.43 12.69 -24.25
N GLN A 28 4.38 13.13 -23.56
CA GLN A 28 4.56 13.96 -22.37
C GLN A 28 5.15 13.16 -21.20
N LEU A 29 4.75 11.90 -21.02
CA LEU A 29 5.34 11.00 -20.01
C LEU A 29 6.81 10.71 -20.32
N GLU A 30 7.14 10.42 -21.57
CA GLU A 30 8.53 10.20 -22.01
C GLU A 30 9.42 11.44 -21.74
N ARG A 31 8.88 12.65 -21.93
CA ARG A 31 9.59 13.91 -21.57
C ARG A 31 9.83 14.06 -20.07
N LEU A 32 9.03 13.42 -19.23
CA LEU A 32 9.24 13.36 -17.78
C LEU A 32 10.23 12.24 -17.38
N GLY A 33 10.76 11.48 -18.35
CA GLY A 33 11.66 10.36 -18.11
C GLY A 33 10.95 9.05 -17.77
N VAL A 34 9.64 8.94 -18.04
CA VAL A 34 8.82 7.75 -17.80
C VAL A 34 8.86 6.84 -19.03
N THR A 35 9.09 5.55 -18.82
CA THR A 35 8.96 4.53 -19.86
C THR A 35 7.49 4.13 -19.98
N VAL A 36 6.91 4.20 -21.18
CA VAL A 36 5.47 4.01 -21.36
C VAL A 36 5.19 2.75 -22.17
N LEU A 37 4.33 1.88 -21.65
CA LEU A 37 3.69 0.80 -22.41
C LEU A 37 2.21 1.10 -22.59
N VAL A 38 1.73 1.07 -23.83
CA VAL A 38 0.30 1.22 -24.15
C VAL A 38 -0.27 -0.15 -24.50
N GLN A 39 -1.37 -0.53 -23.86
CA GLN A 39 -2.07 -1.79 -24.15
C GLN A 39 -3.58 -1.65 -23.90
N TRP A 40 -4.36 -2.60 -24.43
CA TRP A 40 -5.80 -2.69 -24.15
C TRP A 40 -6.18 -4.13 -23.85
N LYS A 41 -5.62 -4.64 -22.75
CA LYS A 41 -5.86 -5.97 -22.20
C LYS A 41 -5.80 -5.88 -20.66
N PRO A 42 -6.35 -6.85 -19.92
CA PRO A 42 -6.18 -6.95 -18.48
C PRO A 42 -4.72 -6.76 -18.06
N LEU A 43 -4.49 -5.93 -17.06
CA LEU A 43 -3.15 -5.62 -16.60
C LEU A 43 -2.63 -6.74 -15.70
N ASP A 44 -1.56 -7.39 -16.14
CA ASP A 44 -0.74 -8.25 -15.28
C ASP A 44 0.56 -7.52 -14.95
N LEU A 45 0.76 -7.18 -13.68
CA LEU A 45 1.98 -6.48 -13.22
C LEU A 45 3.21 -7.39 -13.17
N ALA A 46 3.05 -8.71 -13.20
CA ALA A 46 4.16 -9.64 -13.31
C ALA A 46 4.71 -9.69 -14.75
N GLU A 47 3.82 -9.71 -15.75
CA GLU A 47 4.20 -9.63 -17.17
C GLU A 47 4.59 -8.21 -17.59
N THR A 48 3.85 -7.22 -17.09
CA THR A 48 4.02 -5.80 -17.39
C THR A 48 4.26 -5.01 -16.11
N PRO A 49 5.49 -5.03 -15.60
CA PRO A 49 5.84 -4.22 -14.45
C PRO A 49 5.59 -2.73 -14.71
N ALA A 50 4.78 -2.10 -13.86
CA ALA A 50 4.47 -0.69 -13.91
C ALA A 50 4.58 -0.08 -12.52
N ASP A 51 4.98 1.17 -12.45
CA ASP A 51 5.06 1.96 -11.21
C ASP A 51 3.87 2.94 -11.11
N ILE A 52 3.15 3.16 -12.22
CA ILE A 52 1.90 3.92 -12.28
C ILE A 52 1.03 3.43 -13.45
N VAL A 53 -0.29 3.50 -13.29
CA VAL A 53 -1.25 3.08 -14.32
C VAL A 53 -2.15 4.23 -14.72
N LEU A 54 -2.31 4.45 -16.02
CA LEU A 54 -3.33 5.34 -16.58
C LEU A 54 -4.37 4.46 -17.26
N VAL A 55 -5.64 4.57 -16.88
CA VAL A 55 -6.70 3.70 -17.41
C VAL A 55 -7.83 4.52 -18.02
N ASP A 56 -8.30 4.10 -19.20
CA ASP A 56 -9.55 4.60 -19.76
C ASP A 56 -10.74 4.19 -18.88
N ALA A 57 -11.27 5.13 -18.11
CA ALA A 57 -12.42 4.89 -17.26
C ALA A 57 -13.76 4.92 -18.00
N ASP A 58 -13.82 5.53 -19.19
CA ASP A 58 -15.05 5.54 -19.99
C ASP A 58 -15.35 4.17 -20.60
N GLN A 59 -14.29 3.41 -20.92
CA GLN A 59 -14.37 2.12 -21.60
C GLN A 59 -13.86 0.94 -20.76
N GLY A 60 -13.36 1.20 -19.55
CA GLY A 60 -12.90 0.17 -18.63
C GLY A 60 -14.01 -0.78 -18.19
N TRP A 61 -13.60 -2.00 -17.85
CA TRP A 61 -14.42 -3.06 -17.28
C TRP A 61 -13.70 -3.68 -16.08
N ASP A 62 -14.41 -4.44 -15.24
CA ASP A 62 -13.91 -4.84 -13.92
C ASP A 62 -12.62 -5.67 -13.98
N ASP A 63 -12.47 -6.57 -14.95
CA ASP A 63 -11.26 -7.39 -15.09
C ASP A 63 -10.07 -6.66 -15.74
N LEU A 64 -10.26 -5.43 -16.23
CA LEU A 64 -9.16 -4.67 -16.85
C LEU A 64 -8.05 -4.37 -15.83
N LEU A 65 -8.44 -4.15 -14.58
CA LEU A 65 -7.55 -4.00 -13.43
C LEU A 65 -7.88 -5.10 -12.42
N PRO A 66 -6.98 -6.08 -12.18
CA PRO A 66 -7.26 -7.28 -11.39
C PRO A 66 -7.17 -7.04 -9.87
N TRP A 67 -7.67 -5.90 -9.42
CA TRP A 67 -7.76 -5.51 -8.03
C TRP A 67 -8.94 -4.59 -7.85
N ASP A 68 -9.34 -4.41 -6.59
CA ASP A 68 -10.39 -3.49 -6.21
C ASP A 68 -9.87 -2.40 -5.28
N GLY A 69 -10.26 -1.17 -5.61
CA GLY A 69 -10.12 0.04 -4.83
C GLY A 69 -8.81 0.11 -4.09
N ASP A 70 -8.95 -0.10 -2.79
CA ASP A 70 -7.96 -0.05 -1.74
C ASP A 70 -6.76 -1.00 -1.95
N GLU A 71 -6.93 -2.10 -2.67
CA GLU A 71 -5.90 -3.09 -2.96
C GLU A 71 -5.02 -2.74 -4.16
N ALA A 72 -5.28 -1.63 -4.86
CA ALA A 72 -4.44 -1.25 -6.00
C ALA A 72 -2.96 -1.19 -5.57
N PRO A 73 -2.08 -2.00 -6.17
CA PRO A 73 -0.69 -2.14 -5.75
C PRO A 73 0.19 -0.98 -6.24
N VAL A 74 -0.32 -0.17 -7.17
CA VAL A 74 0.34 0.98 -7.77
C VAL A 74 -0.65 2.16 -7.87
N PRO A 75 -0.16 3.41 -7.96
CA PRO A 75 -1.01 4.56 -8.23
C PRO A 75 -1.79 4.41 -9.54
N VAL A 76 -3.07 4.80 -9.52
CA VAL A 76 -3.97 4.75 -10.69
C VAL A 76 -4.47 6.15 -11.02
N VAL A 77 -4.39 6.51 -12.30
CA VAL A 77 -4.95 7.74 -12.88
C VAL A 77 -6.05 7.37 -13.86
N ALA A 78 -7.24 7.90 -13.67
CA ALA A 78 -8.38 7.67 -14.56
C ALA A 78 -8.38 8.69 -15.72
N LEU A 79 -8.45 8.22 -16.96
CA LEU A 79 -8.73 9.02 -18.13
C LEU A 79 -10.24 9.00 -18.38
N LEU A 80 -10.90 10.14 -18.23
CA LEU A 80 -12.37 10.22 -18.20
C LEU A 80 -12.87 11.34 -19.11
N GLY A 81 -13.72 11.04 -20.08
CA GLY A 81 -14.46 12.03 -20.88
C GLY A 81 -15.92 12.20 -20.44
N SER A 82 -16.49 11.17 -19.80
CA SER A 82 -17.87 11.17 -19.33
C SER A 82 -17.95 11.52 -17.84
N GLU A 83 -18.81 12.48 -17.48
CA GLU A 83 -19.13 12.78 -16.08
C GLU A 83 -20.19 11.81 -15.49
N ALA A 84 -20.45 10.68 -16.17
CA ALA A 84 -21.41 9.70 -15.70
C ALA A 84 -21.00 9.16 -14.31
N PRO A 85 -21.88 9.23 -13.30
CA PRO A 85 -21.55 8.80 -11.93
C PRO A 85 -21.05 7.36 -11.85
N GLY A 86 -21.56 6.46 -12.70
CA GLY A 86 -21.11 5.06 -12.74
C GLY A 86 -19.65 4.90 -13.18
N ARG A 87 -19.15 5.74 -14.09
CA ARG A 87 -17.74 5.69 -14.55
C ARG A 87 -16.79 6.26 -13.51
N ILE A 88 -17.21 7.32 -12.82
CA ILE A 88 -16.47 7.87 -11.67
C ILE A 88 -16.41 6.82 -10.55
N ALA A 89 -17.54 6.21 -10.21
CA ALA A 89 -17.60 5.16 -9.20
C ALA A 89 -16.72 3.95 -9.55
N TRP A 90 -16.72 3.52 -10.81
CA TRP A 90 -15.84 2.47 -11.30
C TRP A 90 -14.36 2.83 -11.12
N ALA A 91 -13.95 4.04 -11.54
CA ALA A 91 -12.57 4.49 -11.40
C ALA A 91 -12.11 4.53 -9.93
N LEU A 92 -12.95 5.07 -9.04
CA LEU A 92 -12.70 5.04 -7.58
C LEU A 92 -12.61 3.60 -7.07
N GLY A 93 -13.53 2.74 -7.52
CA GLY A 93 -13.57 1.31 -7.25
C GLY A 93 -12.38 0.53 -7.79
N LYS A 94 -11.52 1.12 -8.63
CA LYS A 94 -10.23 0.56 -9.06
C LYS A 94 -9.01 1.28 -8.49
N GLY A 95 -9.24 2.17 -7.53
CA GLY A 95 -8.20 2.85 -6.77
C GLY A 95 -7.64 4.11 -7.45
N ALA A 96 -8.40 4.72 -8.36
CA ALA A 96 -7.99 5.98 -8.99
C ALA A 96 -7.80 7.08 -7.94
N GLY A 97 -6.57 7.59 -7.82
CA GLY A 97 -6.22 8.69 -6.92
C GLY A 97 -6.24 10.07 -7.60
N ALA A 98 -6.36 10.09 -8.92
CA ALA A 98 -6.54 11.30 -9.72
C ALA A 98 -7.28 10.98 -11.01
N LEU A 99 -7.83 12.02 -11.64
CA LEU A 99 -8.44 11.94 -12.96
C LEU A 99 -7.82 12.95 -13.92
N ILE A 100 -7.82 12.61 -15.20
CA ILE A 100 -7.51 13.49 -16.31
C ILE A 100 -8.73 13.51 -17.23
N ALA A 101 -9.32 14.70 -17.39
CA ALA A 101 -10.43 14.89 -18.30
C ALA A 101 -9.99 14.71 -19.76
N LYS A 102 -10.76 13.99 -20.58
CA LYS A 102 -10.57 13.92 -22.03
C LYS A 102 -11.28 15.12 -22.69
N PRO A 103 -10.67 15.77 -23.71
CA PRO A 103 -9.39 15.44 -24.33
C PRO A 103 -8.20 15.79 -23.43
N VAL A 104 -7.21 14.90 -23.40
CA VAL A 104 -6.06 15.04 -22.48
C VAL A 104 -5.18 16.23 -22.87
N THR A 105 -4.91 17.11 -21.90
CA THR A 105 -3.99 18.24 -22.03
C THR A 105 -2.65 17.93 -21.35
N ALA A 106 -1.53 18.32 -21.96
CA ALA A 106 -0.20 18.02 -21.42
C ALA A 106 0.04 18.62 -20.01
N SER A 107 -0.59 19.76 -19.70
CA SER A 107 -0.51 20.44 -18.41
C SER A 107 -1.22 19.69 -17.28
N SER A 108 -2.19 18.82 -17.60
CA SER A 108 -2.92 18.01 -16.62
C SER A 108 -2.18 16.74 -16.18
N ILE A 109 -1.23 16.25 -16.98
CA ILE A 109 -0.55 14.97 -16.76
C ILE A 109 0.28 15.00 -15.47
N TYR A 110 1.24 15.91 -15.36
CA TYR A 110 2.13 15.94 -14.19
C TYR A 110 1.38 16.12 -12.86
N PRO A 111 0.44 17.08 -12.72
CA PRO A 111 -0.37 17.19 -11.50
C PRO A 111 -1.15 15.91 -11.17
N ALA A 112 -1.75 15.25 -12.17
CA ALA A 112 -2.49 14.02 -11.94
C ALA A 112 -1.58 12.87 -11.45
N LEU A 113 -0.39 12.72 -12.02
CA LEU A 113 0.58 11.71 -11.55
C LEU A 113 0.99 11.97 -10.09
N VAL A 114 1.26 13.23 -9.74
CA VAL A 114 1.64 13.62 -8.37
C VAL A 114 0.50 13.32 -7.40
N LEU A 115 -0.73 13.70 -7.74
CA LEU A 115 -1.90 13.48 -6.89
C LEU A 115 -2.20 11.99 -6.71
N ALA A 116 -2.20 11.21 -7.80
CA ALA A 116 -2.42 9.77 -7.72
C ALA A 116 -1.34 9.06 -6.89
N THR A 117 -0.08 9.45 -7.07
CA THR A 117 1.05 8.90 -6.28
C THR A 117 0.89 9.23 -4.79
N HIS A 118 0.54 10.49 -4.48
CA HIS A 118 0.33 10.92 -3.11
C HIS A 118 -0.83 10.16 -2.45
N ALA A 119 -1.99 10.08 -3.12
CA ALA A 119 -3.17 9.37 -2.64
C ALA A 119 -2.86 7.88 -2.40
N HIS A 120 -2.14 7.24 -3.33
CA HIS A 120 -1.72 5.85 -3.16
C HIS A 120 -0.78 5.67 -1.96
N HIS A 121 0.24 6.52 -1.80
CA HIS A 121 1.15 6.45 -0.66
C HIS A 121 0.44 6.68 0.68
N GLU A 122 -0.45 7.68 0.76
CA GLU A 122 -1.23 7.97 1.97
C GLU A 122 -2.09 6.76 2.34
N ARG A 123 -2.82 6.21 1.38
CA ARG A 123 -3.65 5.02 1.57
C ARG A 123 -2.84 3.81 2.04
N THR A 124 -1.73 3.51 1.39
CA THR A 124 -0.85 2.40 1.76
C THR A 124 -0.26 2.59 3.16
N ALA A 125 0.12 3.82 3.52
CA ALA A 125 0.62 4.12 4.86
C ALA A 125 -0.44 3.95 5.95
N VAL A 126 -1.68 4.40 5.69
CA VAL A 126 -2.82 4.20 6.59
C VAL A 126 -3.11 2.71 6.78
N LYS A 127 -3.15 1.94 5.69
CA LYS A 127 -3.33 0.48 5.74
C LYS A 127 -2.25 -0.22 6.54
N ALA A 128 -0.98 0.10 6.31
CA ALA A 128 0.14 -0.46 7.06
C ALA A 128 0.04 -0.13 8.56
N ARG A 129 -0.43 1.08 8.89
CA ARG A 129 -0.66 1.49 10.28
C ARG A 129 -1.80 0.70 10.92
N ILE A 130 -2.92 0.51 10.22
CA ILE A 130 -4.05 -0.30 10.70
C ILE A 130 -3.60 -1.74 10.95
N ALA A 131 -2.95 -2.37 9.96
CA ALA A 131 -2.45 -3.73 10.08
C ALA A 131 -1.47 -3.89 11.27
N GLY A 132 -0.59 -2.90 11.49
CA GLY A 132 0.30 -2.90 12.64
C GLY A 132 -0.43 -2.76 13.99
N LEU A 133 -1.53 -2.00 14.05
CA LEU A 133 -2.34 -1.87 15.27
C LEU A 133 -3.15 -3.14 15.54
N GLU A 134 -3.75 -3.73 14.50
CA GLU A 134 -4.48 -4.99 14.59
C GLU A 134 -3.57 -6.13 15.06
N GLU A 135 -2.35 -6.21 14.53
CA GLU A 135 -1.38 -7.21 14.95
C GLU A 135 -1.01 -7.06 16.43
N ARG A 136 -0.80 -5.82 16.90
CA ARG A 136 -0.54 -5.56 18.33
C ARG A 136 -1.73 -5.94 19.22
N LEU A 137 -2.96 -5.72 18.76
CA LEU A 137 -4.16 -6.16 19.48
C LEU A 137 -4.23 -7.69 19.53
N ARG A 138 -3.92 -8.36 18.42
CA ARG A 138 -3.90 -9.83 18.32
C ARG A 138 -2.85 -10.47 19.23
N LEU A 139 -1.70 -9.84 19.40
CA LEU A 139 -0.59 -10.36 20.22
C LEU A 139 -0.76 -10.06 21.72
N ARG A 140 -1.69 -9.17 22.10
CA ARG A 140 -1.91 -8.79 23.50
C ARG A 140 -2.21 -9.97 24.44
N PRO A 141 -3.07 -10.95 24.09
CA PRO A 141 -3.30 -12.13 24.92
C PRO A 141 -2.04 -12.98 25.13
N ILE A 142 -1.22 -13.14 24.09
CA ILE A 142 0.04 -13.90 24.16
C ILE A 142 1.01 -13.24 25.14
N VAL A 143 1.10 -11.91 25.11
CA VAL A 143 1.89 -11.14 26.08
C VAL A 143 1.37 -11.35 27.50
N TYR A 144 0.05 -11.32 27.70
CA TYR A 144 -0.57 -11.60 29.01
C TYR A 144 -0.29 -13.01 29.52
N ASP A 145 -0.35 -14.02 28.65
CA ASP A 145 -0.07 -15.41 29.03
C ASP A 145 1.40 -15.61 29.40
N ALA A 146 2.34 -15.02 28.64
CA ALA A 146 3.76 -15.01 29.00
C ALA A 146 4.00 -14.31 30.36
N MET A 147 3.34 -13.18 30.59
CA MET A 147 3.41 -12.48 31.88
C MET A 147 2.86 -13.35 33.01
N ARG A 148 1.76 -14.08 32.80
CA ARG A 148 1.20 -15.02 33.79
C ARG A 148 2.20 -16.12 34.12
N SER A 149 2.90 -16.69 33.13
CA SER A 149 3.96 -17.67 33.37
C SER A 149 5.12 -17.09 34.19
N ILE A 150 5.52 -15.85 33.91
CA ILE A 150 6.56 -15.14 34.68
C ILE A 150 6.11 -14.90 36.13
N MET A 151 4.87 -14.42 36.34
CA MET A 151 4.29 -14.22 37.67
C MET A 151 4.23 -15.53 38.45
N ALA A 152 3.78 -16.61 37.83
CA ALA A 152 3.72 -17.94 38.46
C ALA A 152 5.10 -18.46 38.87
N ALA A 153 6.14 -18.15 38.09
CA ALA A 153 7.52 -18.56 38.38
C ALA A 153 8.22 -17.72 39.46
N GLN A 154 7.84 -16.45 39.64
CA GLN A 154 8.56 -15.49 40.49
C GLN A 154 7.76 -14.96 41.68
N GLY A 155 6.44 -15.18 41.74
CA GLY A 155 5.57 -14.66 42.80
C GLY A 155 5.36 -13.14 42.76
N GLY A 156 5.46 -12.53 41.56
CA GLY A 156 5.42 -11.07 41.37
C GLY A 156 4.08 -10.51 40.89
N ASP A 157 4.02 -9.17 40.78
CA ASP A 157 2.88 -8.44 40.21
C ASP A 157 2.98 -8.31 38.68
N GLU A 158 1.89 -7.87 38.06
CA GLU A 158 1.77 -7.71 36.61
C GLU A 158 2.82 -6.73 36.06
N ALA A 159 3.05 -5.62 36.76
CA ALA A 159 4.03 -4.60 36.37
C ALA A 159 5.47 -5.14 36.39
N GLY A 160 5.82 -5.94 37.39
CA GLY A 160 7.12 -6.62 37.49
C GLY A 160 7.33 -7.66 36.40
N ALA A 161 6.30 -8.45 36.09
CA ALA A 161 6.34 -9.43 35.01
C ALA A 161 6.55 -8.76 33.64
N TYR A 162 5.85 -7.67 33.35
CA TYR A 162 6.03 -6.91 32.11
C TYR A 162 7.44 -6.31 31.99
N ARG A 163 7.97 -5.70 33.07
CA ARG A 163 9.36 -5.19 33.08
C ARG A 163 10.38 -6.30 32.82
N THR A 164 10.16 -7.48 33.37
CA THR A 164 11.03 -8.65 33.16
C THR A 164 10.99 -9.11 31.71
N LEU A 165 9.78 -9.20 31.14
CA LEU A 165 9.58 -9.57 29.74
C LEU A 165 10.26 -8.57 28.78
N CYS A 166 10.10 -7.26 29.02
CA CYS A 166 10.78 -6.22 28.24
C CYS A 166 12.30 -6.33 28.31
N ARG A 167 12.86 -6.55 29.51
CA ARG A 167 14.31 -6.74 29.70
C ARG A 167 14.81 -7.94 28.91
N PHE A 168 14.07 -9.05 28.96
CA PHE A 168 14.41 -10.27 28.25
C PHE A 168 14.34 -10.07 26.72
N ALA A 169 13.32 -9.36 26.23
CA ALA A 169 13.21 -8.96 24.82
C ALA A 169 14.39 -8.10 24.37
N MET A 170 14.81 -7.11 25.17
CA MET A 170 15.99 -6.30 24.89
C MET A 170 17.28 -7.13 24.84
N GLN A 171 17.46 -8.09 25.76
CA GLN A 171 18.62 -8.99 25.76
C GLN A 171 18.67 -9.87 24.50
N ARG A 172 17.50 -10.31 24.01
CA ARG A 172 17.37 -11.13 22.80
C ARG A 172 17.37 -10.30 21.51
N ARG A 173 17.28 -8.96 21.59
CA ARG A 173 17.09 -8.05 20.44
C ARG A 173 15.86 -8.40 19.61
N LEU A 174 14.80 -8.84 20.28
CA LEU A 174 13.52 -9.21 19.69
C LEU A 174 12.42 -8.29 20.24
N THR A 175 11.26 -8.28 19.58
CA THR A 175 10.10 -7.56 20.12
C THR A 175 9.53 -8.30 21.34
N VAL A 176 8.86 -7.56 22.22
CA VAL A 176 8.22 -8.11 23.43
C VAL A 176 7.23 -9.21 23.06
N GLU A 177 6.49 -9.01 21.98
CA GLU A 177 5.50 -9.95 21.47
C GLU A 177 6.14 -11.23 20.94
N HIS A 178 7.28 -11.14 20.24
CA HIS A 178 7.98 -12.32 19.73
C HIS A 178 8.54 -13.18 20.87
N VAL A 179 9.12 -12.54 21.88
CA VAL A 179 9.60 -13.23 23.08
C VAL A 179 8.46 -13.83 23.89
N ALA A 180 7.34 -13.11 24.03
CA ALA A 180 6.15 -13.65 24.69
C ALA A 180 5.64 -14.91 23.99
N ALA A 181 5.53 -14.89 22.66
CA ALA A 181 5.14 -16.06 21.87
C ALA A 181 6.11 -17.23 22.06
N SER A 182 7.42 -16.95 22.11
CA SER A 182 8.46 -17.95 22.33
C SER A 182 8.37 -18.60 23.72
N ILE A 183 8.09 -17.81 24.77
CA ILE A 183 7.87 -18.31 26.14
C ILE A 183 6.61 -19.18 26.20
N VAL A 184 5.49 -18.71 25.63
CA VAL A 184 4.22 -19.45 25.62
C VAL A 184 4.33 -20.76 24.83
N ALA A 185 5.07 -20.77 23.72
CA ALA A 185 5.33 -21.96 22.92
C ALA A 185 6.38 -22.91 23.55
N GLY A 186 7.03 -22.51 24.65
CA GLY A 186 8.06 -23.31 25.32
C GLY A 186 9.41 -23.36 24.62
N HIS A 187 9.64 -22.53 23.61
CA HIS A 187 10.93 -22.41 22.91
C HIS A 187 11.96 -21.61 23.72
N GLU A 188 11.50 -20.68 24.56
CA GLU A 188 12.33 -19.96 25.51
C GLU A 188 11.93 -20.28 26.96
N PRO A 189 12.91 -20.45 27.86
CA PRO A 189 12.61 -20.66 29.26
C PRO A 189 11.99 -19.39 29.85
N VAL A 190 11.05 -19.56 30.78
CA VAL A 190 10.47 -18.45 31.54
C VAL A 190 11.63 -17.71 32.24
N PRO A 191 11.85 -16.41 31.95
CA PRO A 191 12.91 -15.64 32.58
C PRO A 191 12.73 -15.66 34.10
N ARG A 192 13.82 -15.90 34.84
CA ARG A 192 13.84 -15.78 36.30
C ARG A 192 14.47 -14.44 36.67
N ALA A 193 13.93 -13.76 37.67
CA ALA A 193 14.57 -12.60 38.25
C ALA A 193 15.93 -13.02 38.82
N ILE A 194 16.98 -12.28 38.46
CA ILE A 194 18.28 -12.32 39.16
C ILE A 194 18.16 -11.41 40.37
#